data_AF-A0A835L8Q2-F1
#
_entry.id   AF-A0A835L8Q2-F1
#
_cell.length_a   1.000
_cell.length_b   1.000
_cell.length_c   1.000
_cell.angle_alpha   90.00
_cell.angle_beta   90.00
_cell.angle_gamma   90.00
#
_symmetry.space_group_name_H-M   'P 1'
#
loop_
_entity.id
_entity.type
_entity.pdbx_description
1 polymer ?
#
loop_
_entity_poly.entity_id
_entity_poly.type
_entity_poly.pdbx_seq_one_letter_code
_entity_poly.pdbx_strand_id
1 'polypeptide(L)'
;MNSLIGLNPKNPSWDLNKSKCGVNATTKFTSHGVVCVHEEIDELPFMASLGPVLTILAVYLVFVLKIGPVFMRKREGYKLTYTLLIYNAIQVAFSVYMVYRFLLDLLNMGLVPKKCYMNEDSSRNRILIGTYLYLAAKLSELLDTVFFVLRKKNNQITFLHLYHHTVMVIGTWVLLKYWPSHTLIFIGFLNSLVHVFMYTYYGLAALGPNVAKYLWWKKYMTKFQLIQFVSIIIQYVATVRVSECPPARGVAIFVSCNTGVILLLFLNFYRQSYNKKRAGIISNVSLPSLCLQKEE
;
A
#
# COMPACT_ATOMS: atom_id res chain seq x y z
N MET A 1 59.76 -12.88 15.80
CA MET A 1 59.68 -12.38 17.19
C MET A 1 59.62 -10.86 17.16
N ASN A 2 58.41 -10.34 17.37
CA ASN A 2 58.02 -9.05 17.93
C ASN A 2 58.85 -7.77 17.65
N SER A 3 58.24 -6.87 16.86
CA SER A 3 58.30 -5.41 17.04
C SER A 3 56.93 -4.88 16.57
N LEU A 4 55.96 -4.75 17.48
CA LEU A 4 55.56 -3.50 18.15
C LEU A 4 55.49 -2.31 17.18
N ILE A 5 54.39 -2.24 16.41
CA ILE A 5 53.92 -1.01 15.78
C ILE A 5 52.84 -0.44 16.69
N GLY A 6 53.15 0.71 17.29
CA GLY A 6 52.28 1.43 18.20
C GLY A 6 50.95 1.80 17.55
N LEU A 7 49.86 1.42 18.22
CA LEU A 7 48.53 1.95 17.97
C LEU A 7 48.51 3.41 18.45
N ASN A 8 48.60 4.35 17.51
CA ASN A 8 48.29 5.76 17.74
C ASN A 8 46.78 5.97 17.50
N PRO A 9 45.97 6.29 18.52
CA PRO A 9 44.51 6.38 18.41
C PRO A 9 44.08 7.77 17.92
N LYS A 10 44.61 8.23 16.79
CA LYS A 10 44.21 9.52 16.17
C LYS A 10 44.36 9.46 14.66
N ASN A 11 43.43 8.78 13.98
CA ASN A 11 43.22 9.02 12.55
C ASN A 11 41.71 8.95 12.24
N PRO A 12 41.00 10.09 12.12
CA PRO A 12 39.54 10.14 12.02
C PRO A 12 39.01 9.96 10.58
N SER A 13 39.78 9.36 9.67
CA SER A 13 39.40 9.24 8.26
C SER A 13 38.35 8.15 7.97
N TRP A 14 38.07 7.26 8.94
CA TRP A 14 37.04 6.21 8.81
C TRP A 14 35.63 6.64 9.28
N ASP A 15 35.48 7.81 9.91
CA ASP A 15 34.17 8.31 10.41
C ASP A 15 33.42 9.21 9.41
N LEU A 16 34.00 9.54 8.25
CA LEU A 16 33.33 10.35 7.22
C LEU A 16 32.17 9.63 6.51
N ASN A 17 32.05 8.29 6.64
CA ASN A 17 30.90 7.55 6.10
C ASN A 17 29.77 7.33 7.10
N LYS A 18 30.05 7.33 8.42
CA LYS A 18 29.02 7.36 9.45
C LYS A 18 28.24 8.67 9.44
N SER A 19 28.81 9.76 8.94
CA SER A 19 28.14 11.07 8.91
C SER A 19 27.01 11.21 7.89
N LYS A 20 26.87 10.27 6.93
CA LYS A 20 25.80 10.31 5.91
C LYS A 20 24.55 9.52 6.29
N CYS A 21 24.70 8.51 7.14
CA CYS A 21 23.60 7.70 7.64
C CYS A 21 23.30 8.18 9.07
N GLY A 22 22.04 8.49 9.37
CA GLY A 22 21.66 8.95 10.71
C GLY A 22 22.07 7.98 11.82
N VAL A 23 21.88 8.39 13.08
CA VAL A 23 22.24 7.59 14.26
C VAL A 23 21.68 6.16 14.14
N ASN A 24 22.54 5.16 14.38
CA ASN A 24 22.24 3.71 14.31
C ASN A 24 21.84 3.15 12.94
N ALA A 25 22.26 3.79 11.84
CA ALA A 25 22.26 3.18 10.51
C ALA A 25 23.68 2.76 10.12
N THR A 26 23.84 1.53 9.63
CA THR A 26 25.10 1.08 9.03
C THR A 26 25.14 1.38 7.53
N THR A 27 26.31 1.85 7.09
CA THR A 27 26.61 2.09 5.68
C THR A 27 26.92 0.75 5.00
N LYS A 28 26.06 0.29 4.09
CA LYS A 28 26.37 -0.82 3.18
C LYS A 28 26.77 -0.27 1.81
N PHE A 29 27.92 -0.72 1.33
CA PHE A 29 28.38 -0.45 -0.03
C PHE A 29 27.73 -1.43 -0.98
N THR A 30 26.96 -0.92 -1.92
CA THR A 30 26.37 -1.69 -3.01
C THR A 30 27.03 -1.29 -4.34
N SER A 31 26.85 -2.09 -5.38
CA SER A 31 27.29 -1.75 -6.74
C SER A 31 26.67 -0.44 -7.28
N HIS A 32 25.65 0.09 -6.60
CA HIS A 32 24.92 1.30 -6.95
C HIS A 32 25.18 2.46 -5.96
N GLY A 33 26.17 2.31 -5.07
CA GLY A 33 26.59 3.34 -4.10
C GLY A 33 26.37 2.96 -2.64
N VAL A 34 26.52 3.95 -1.76
CA VAL A 34 26.35 3.85 -0.31
C VAL A 34 24.87 3.90 0.06
N VAL A 35 24.39 2.89 0.79
CA VAL A 35 23.03 2.83 1.32
C VAL A 35 23.06 2.72 2.84
N CYS A 36 22.13 3.40 3.51
CA CYS A 36 21.97 3.34 4.96
C CYS A 36 20.97 2.24 5.31
N VAL A 37 21.35 1.32 6.18
CA VAL A 37 20.49 0.20 6.62
C VAL A 37 20.40 0.22 8.15
N HIS A 38 19.20 0.05 8.68
CA HIS A 38 18.99 -0.07 10.11
C HIS A 38 18.99 -1.55 10.50
N GLU A 39 19.98 -1.97 11.28
CA GLU A 39 20.17 -3.37 11.69
C GLU A 39 18.99 -3.91 12.51
N GLU A 40 18.33 -3.02 13.26
CA GLU A 40 17.09 -3.27 14.02
C GLU A 40 15.98 -3.91 13.16
N ILE A 41 15.96 -3.64 11.85
CA ILE A 41 14.95 -4.17 10.92
C ILE A 41 15.35 -5.55 10.39
N ASP A 42 16.65 -5.89 10.34
CA ASP A 42 17.14 -7.13 9.72
C ASP A 42 16.73 -8.37 10.52
N GLU A 43 16.46 -8.21 11.81
CA GLU A 43 15.93 -9.24 12.72
C GLU A 43 14.44 -9.52 12.51
N LEU A 44 13.69 -8.60 11.87
CA LEU A 44 12.27 -8.78 11.64
C LEU A 44 12.02 -9.83 10.53
N PRO A 45 10.95 -10.64 10.65
CA PRO A 45 10.60 -11.62 9.64
C PRO A 45 10.52 -11.00 8.24
N PHE A 46 11.08 -11.68 7.23
CA PHE A 46 11.13 -11.26 5.83
C PHE A 46 11.96 -10.01 5.51
N MET A 47 12.67 -9.41 6.48
CA MET A 47 13.44 -8.18 6.25
C MET A 47 14.95 -8.40 6.03
N ALA A 48 15.47 -9.57 6.38
CA ALA A 48 16.89 -9.92 6.17
C ALA A 48 17.32 -9.78 4.70
N SER A 49 16.47 -10.18 3.76
CA SER A 49 16.74 -10.03 2.32
C SER A 49 15.44 -9.88 1.52
N LEU A 50 15.56 -9.41 0.27
CA LEU A 50 14.42 -9.24 -0.64
C LEU A 50 13.88 -10.60 -1.18
N GLY A 51 14.69 -11.66 -1.12
CA GLY A 51 14.40 -12.97 -1.70
C GLY A 51 13.08 -13.60 -1.24
N PRO A 52 12.79 -13.68 0.09
CA PRO A 52 11.54 -14.23 0.59
C PRO A 52 10.30 -13.51 0.05
N VAL A 53 10.30 -12.17 0.04
CA VAL A 53 9.16 -11.37 -0.45
C VAL A 53 8.95 -11.56 -1.95
N LEU A 54 10.03 -11.59 -2.74
CA LEU A 54 9.93 -11.89 -4.18
C LEU A 54 9.42 -13.31 -4.44
N THR A 55 9.82 -14.27 -3.61
CA THR A 55 9.33 -15.66 -3.70
C THR A 55 7.84 -15.71 -3.42
N ILE A 56 7.37 -15.05 -2.36
CA ILE A 56 5.93 -14.96 -2.03
C ILE A 56 5.16 -14.35 -3.22
N LEU A 57 5.66 -13.25 -3.79
CA LEU A 57 5.01 -12.60 -4.93
C LEU A 57 5.03 -13.45 -6.20
N ALA A 58 6.12 -14.16 -6.48
CA ALA A 58 6.22 -15.05 -7.62
C ALA A 58 5.22 -16.20 -7.49
N VAL A 59 5.17 -16.85 -6.32
CA VAL A 59 4.20 -17.92 -6.02
C VAL A 59 2.77 -17.37 -6.13
N TYR A 60 2.51 -16.21 -5.54
CA TYR A 60 1.22 -15.52 -5.63
C TYR A 60 0.80 -15.30 -7.09
N LEU A 61 1.64 -14.66 -7.92
CA LEU A 61 1.32 -14.35 -9.32
C LEU A 61 1.12 -15.61 -10.15
N VAL A 62 1.97 -16.62 -9.98
CA VAL A 62 1.83 -17.92 -10.66
C VAL A 62 0.51 -18.58 -10.26
N PHE A 63 0.15 -18.52 -8.98
CA PHE A 63 -1.13 -19.03 -8.50
C PHE A 63 -2.31 -18.27 -9.11
N VAL A 64 -2.36 -16.94 -8.99
CA VAL A 64 -3.54 -16.17 -9.42
C VAL A 64 -3.73 -16.10 -10.92
N LEU A 65 -2.65 -16.13 -11.71
CA LEU A 65 -2.71 -16.01 -13.17
C LEU A 65 -2.78 -17.36 -13.90
N LYS A 66 -2.17 -18.42 -13.34
CA LYS A 66 -2.07 -19.72 -14.03
C LYS A 66 -2.68 -20.87 -13.23
N ILE A 67 -2.09 -21.23 -12.10
CA ILE A 67 -2.44 -22.48 -11.39
C ILE A 67 -3.88 -22.46 -10.90
N GLY A 68 -4.28 -21.40 -10.20
CA GLY A 68 -5.60 -21.26 -9.62
C GLY A 68 -6.72 -21.23 -10.66
N PRO A 69 -6.65 -20.40 -11.73
CA PRO A 69 -7.65 -20.43 -12.80
C PRO A 69 -7.77 -21.78 -13.53
N VAL A 70 -6.65 -22.50 -13.73
CA VAL A 70 -6.65 -23.85 -14.32
C VAL A 70 -7.31 -24.85 -13.36
N PHE A 71 -6.94 -24.82 -12.09
CA PHE A 71 -7.51 -25.66 -11.03
C PHE A 71 -9.04 -25.46 -10.89
N MET A 72 -9.49 -24.21 -10.98
CA MET A 72 -10.90 -23.85 -10.86
C MET A 72 -11.71 -24.04 -12.15
N ARG A 73 -11.08 -24.38 -13.29
CA ARG A 73 -11.78 -24.50 -14.59
C ARG A 73 -12.93 -25.50 -14.54
N LYS A 74 -12.68 -26.68 -13.96
CA LYS A 74 -13.64 -27.80 -13.84
C LYS A 74 -14.44 -27.80 -12.53
N ARG A 75 -14.28 -26.79 -11.67
CA ARG A 75 -14.94 -26.70 -10.35
C ARG A 75 -15.94 -25.56 -10.34
N GLU A 76 -16.96 -25.65 -9.49
CA GLU A 76 -17.80 -24.50 -9.18
C GLU A 76 -17.06 -23.52 -8.26
N GLY A 77 -17.48 -22.26 -8.24
CA GLY A 77 -16.91 -21.26 -7.33
C GLY A 77 -17.25 -21.58 -5.89
N TYR A 78 -16.24 -21.59 -5.01
CA TYR A 78 -16.45 -21.93 -3.60
C TYR A 78 -17.32 -20.90 -2.88
N LYS A 79 -18.23 -21.38 -2.02
CA LYS A 79 -19.07 -20.54 -1.13
C LYS A 79 -18.30 -20.22 0.16
N LEU A 80 -17.38 -19.26 0.07
CA LEU A 80 -16.49 -18.87 1.18
C LEU A 80 -17.05 -17.77 2.08
N THR A 81 -18.37 -17.71 2.30
CA THR A 81 -19.01 -16.57 2.99
C THR A 81 -18.46 -16.33 4.39
N TYR A 82 -18.40 -17.37 5.22
CA TYR A 82 -17.91 -17.26 6.59
C TYR A 82 -16.40 -16.96 6.65
N THR A 83 -15.60 -17.64 5.81
CA THR A 83 -14.17 -17.36 5.67
C THR A 83 -13.91 -15.92 5.30
N LEU A 84 -14.66 -15.37 4.33
CA LEU A 84 -14.54 -13.97 3.94
C LEU A 84 -15.00 -13.04 5.05
N LEU A 85 -16.07 -13.36 5.77
CA LEU A 85 -16.53 -12.52 6.87
C LEU A 85 -15.46 -12.39 7.96
N ILE A 86 -14.86 -13.52 8.39
CA ILE A 86 -13.76 -13.52 9.36
C ILE A 86 -12.56 -12.76 8.81
N TYR A 87 -12.14 -13.07 7.58
CA TYR A 87 -10.99 -12.44 6.96
C TYR A 87 -11.15 -10.92 6.88
N ASN A 88 -12.30 -10.43 6.39
CA ASN A 88 -12.57 -8.99 6.30
C ASN A 88 -12.66 -8.36 7.70
N ALA A 89 -13.20 -9.05 8.70
CA ALA A 89 -13.23 -8.56 10.09
C ALA A 89 -11.82 -8.42 10.68
N ILE A 90 -10.94 -9.38 10.43
CA ILE A 90 -9.51 -9.31 10.82
C ILE A 90 -8.83 -8.14 10.11
N GLN A 91 -9.05 -7.97 8.80
CA GLN A 91 -8.49 -6.85 8.03
C GLN A 91 -8.97 -5.50 8.56
N VAL A 92 -10.25 -5.37 8.94
CA VAL A 92 -10.79 -4.16 9.57
C VAL A 92 -10.11 -3.91 10.91
N ALA A 93 -10.04 -4.91 11.78
CA ALA A 93 -9.42 -4.77 13.11
C ALA A 93 -7.94 -4.35 12.99
N PHE A 94 -7.19 -4.98 12.09
CA PHE A 94 -5.80 -4.65 11.83
C PHE A 94 -5.66 -3.23 11.26
N SER A 95 -6.53 -2.85 10.31
CA SER A 95 -6.53 -1.49 9.75
C SER A 95 -6.87 -0.43 10.79
N VAL A 96 -7.82 -0.68 11.70
CA VAL A 96 -8.15 0.23 12.81
C VAL A 96 -6.96 0.40 13.75
N TYR A 97 -6.28 -0.70 14.11
CA TYR A 97 -5.08 -0.64 14.92
C TYR A 97 -3.98 0.22 14.26
N MET A 98 -3.78 0.05 12.96
CA MET A 98 -2.83 0.84 12.18
C MET A 98 -3.20 2.31 12.10
N VAL A 99 -4.49 2.62 11.91
CA VAL A 99 -5.00 4.01 11.96
C VAL A 99 -4.71 4.64 13.31
N TYR A 100 -5.00 3.94 14.42
CA TYR A 100 -4.73 4.44 15.77
C TYR A 100 -3.24 4.74 15.98
N ARG A 101 -2.37 3.79 15.64
CA ARG A 101 -0.91 3.94 15.75
C ARG A 101 -0.39 5.13 14.95
N PHE A 102 -0.71 5.20 13.66
CA PHE A 102 -0.23 6.27 12.80
C PHE A 102 -0.85 7.62 13.14
N LEU A 103 -2.08 7.66 13.65
CA LEU A 103 -2.68 8.91 14.12
C LEU A 103 -1.89 9.47 15.30
N LEU A 104 -1.51 8.64 16.27
CA LEU A 104 -0.66 9.08 17.39
C LEU A 104 0.69 9.60 16.90
N ASP A 105 1.33 8.91 15.95
CA ASP A 105 2.59 9.39 15.37
C ASP A 105 2.41 10.73 14.62
N LEU A 106 1.31 10.91 13.88
CA LEU A 106 1.00 12.16 13.19
C LEU A 106 0.66 13.31 14.16
N LEU A 107 -0.01 13.03 15.27
CA LEU A 107 -0.30 14.03 16.30
C LEU A 107 0.99 14.50 17.00
N ASN A 108 1.96 13.60 17.17
CA ASN A 108 3.25 13.92 17.77
C ASN A 108 4.20 14.65 16.79
N MET A 109 4.25 14.20 15.53
CA MET A 109 5.23 14.69 14.55
C MET A 109 4.70 15.84 13.67
N GLY A 110 3.38 15.96 13.57
CA GLY A 110 2.68 16.81 12.61
C GLY A 110 2.49 16.13 11.24
N LEU A 111 1.61 16.70 10.41
CA LEU A 111 1.34 16.19 9.05
C LEU A 111 2.50 16.39 8.07
N VAL A 112 3.28 17.46 8.28
CA VAL A 112 4.49 17.78 7.50
C VAL A 112 5.62 18.10 8.49
N PRO A 113 6.32 17.07 8.99
CA PRO A 113 7.42 17.25 9.92
C PRO A 113 8.55 18.10 9.32
N LYS A 114 8.91 19.19 10.02
CA LYS A 114 10.11 19.97 9.68
C LYS A 114 11.38 19.25 10.13
N LYS A 115 11.35 18.70 11.35
CA LYS A 115 12.47 18.00 11.98
C LYS A 115 12.65 16.58 11.42
N CYS A 116 13.89 16.09 11.42
CA CYS A 116 14.16 14.68 11.15
C CYS A 116 13.95 13.76 12.37
N TYR A 117 12.79 13.11 12.42
CA TYR A 117 12.44 12.13 13.47
C TYR A 117 13.18 10.80 13.41
N MET A 118 13.92 10.52 12.32
CA MET A 118 14.74 9.31 12.20
C MET A 118 16.03 9.37 13.03
N ASN A 119 16.45 10.56 13.45
CA ASN A 119 17.64 10.74 14.30
C ASN A 119 17.38 10.48 15.79
N GLU A 120 16.10 10.36 16.19
CA GLU A 120 15.70 10.08 17.57
C GLU A 120 15.35 8.61 17.72
N ASP A 121 15.98 7.89 18.65
CA ASP A 121 15.80 6.44 18.80
C ASP A 121 14.35 6.04 19.01
N SER A 122 13.62 6.75 19.90
CA SER A 122 12.22 6.42 20.19
C SER A 122 11.32 6.62 18.97
N SER A 123 11.50 7.72 18.23
CA SER A 123 10.71 8.08 17.06
C SER A 123 11.03 7.19 15.88
N ARG A 124 12.32 6.89 15.67
CA ARG A 124 12.79 5.94 14.67
C ARG A 124 12.15 4.56 14.87
N ASN A 125 12.24 3.99 16.07
CA ASN A 125 11.67 2.67 16.33
C ASN A 125 10.15 2.62 16.06
N ARG A 126 9.41 3.67 16.46
CA ARG A 126 7.97 3.78 16.15
C ARG A 126 7.71 3.76 14.64
N ILE A 127 8.48 4.53 13.86
CA ILE A 127 8.36 4.59 12.40
C ILE A 127 8.68 3.24 11.76
N LEU A 128 9.75 2.58 12.19
CA LEU A 128 10.20 1.29 11.66
C LEU A 128 9.16 0.19 11.91
N ILE A 129 8.73 0.02 13.16
CA ILE A 129 7.72 -0.99 13.50
C ILE A 129 6.38 -0.66 12.83
N GLY A 130 5.96 0.61 12.80
CA GLY A 130 4.73 1.03 12.11
C GLY A 130 4.77 0.66 10.62
N THR A 131 5.88 0.95 9.95
CA THR A 131 6.05 0.64 8.53
C THR A 131 6.17 -0.87 8.29
N TYR A 132 6.78 -1.63 9.20
CA TYR A 132 6.82 -3.10 9.14
C TYR A 132 5.43 -3.72 9.27
N LEU A 133 4.60 -3.25 10.21
CA LEU A 133 3.22 -3.72 10.32
C LEU A 133 2.40 -3.37 9.07
N TYR A 134 2.70 -2.24 8.42
CA TYR A 134 2.10 -1.89 7.14
C TYR A 134 2.52 -2.86 6.02
N LEU A 135 3.78 -3.28 5.97
CA LEU A 135 4.22 -4.36 5.06
C LEU A 135 3.47 -5.67 5.34
N ALA A 136 3.30 -6.05 6.61
CA ALA A 136 2.54 -7.23 7.01
C ALA A 136 1.07 -7.13 6.55
N ALA A 137 0.47 -5.94 6.62
CA ALA A 137 -0.84 -5.67 6.02
C ALA A 137 -0.81 -6.04 4.53
N LYS A 138 0.12 -5.47 3.75
CA LYS A 138 0.18 -5.69 2.29
C LYS A 138 0.40 -7.14 1.89
N LEU A 139 1.17 -7.90 2.65
CA LEU A 139 1.31 -9.34 2.45
C LEU A 139 -0.02 -10.08 2.69
N SER A 140 -0.75 -9.73 3.74
CA SER A 140 -2.05 -10.35 4.05
C SER A 140 -3.11 -10.05 2.98
N GLU A 141 -3.08 -8.85 2.40
CA GLU A 141 -4.01 -8.39 1.37
C GLU A 141 -3.87 -9.17 0.04
N LEU A 142 -2.76 -9.88 -0.18
CA LEU A 142 -2.60 -10.76 -1.35
C LEU A 142 -3.67 -11.88 -1.37
N LEU A 143 -4.21 -12.24 -0.19
CA LEU A 143 -5.29 -13.23 -0.08
C LEU A 143 -6.60 -12.77 -0.74
N ASP A 144 -6.82 -11.46 -0.92
CA ASP A 144 -8.00 -10.94 -1.62
C ASP A 144 -8.14 -11.58 -3.00
N THR A 145 -7.04 -11.59 -3.75
CA THR A 145 -7.00 -12.12 -5.10
C THR A 145 -7.08 -13.64 -5.12
N VAL A 146 -6.53 -14.31 -4.11
CA VAL A 146 -6.68 -15.77 -3.92
C VAL A 146 -8.17 -16.11 -3.76
N PHE A 147 -8.89 -15.36 -2.92
CA PHE A 147 -10.33 -15.56 -2.77
C PHE A 147 -11.11 -15.25 -4.04
N PHE A 148 -10.71 -14.26 -4.85
CA PHE A 148 -11.35 -13.99 -6.14
C PHE A 148 -11.23 -15.19 -7.09
N VAL A 149 -10.05 -15.81 -7.17
CA VAL A 149 -9.82 -17.01 -7.98
C VAL A 149 -10.69 -18.17 -7.49
N LEU A 150 -10.67 -18.47 -6.19
CA LEU A 150 -11.43 -19.57 -5.60
C LEU A 150 -12.95 -19.40 -5.73
N ARG A 151 -13.43 -18.17 -5.84
CA ARG A 151 -14.86 -17.84 -6.06
C ARG A 151 -15.23 -17.68 -7.53
N LYS A 152 -14.29 -17.88 -8.46
CA LYS A 152 -14.43 -17.63 -9.90
C LYS A 152 -14.90 -16.20 -10.21
N LYS A 153 -14.42 -15.21 -9.45
CA LYS A 153 -14.69 -13.77 -9.65
C LYS A 153 -13.57 -13.11 -10.45
N ASN A 154 -13.28 -13.67 -11.63
CA ASN A 154 -12.18 -13.23 -12.49
C ASN A 154 -12.32 -11.77 -12.95
N ASN A 155 -13.55 -11.24 -13.01
CA ASN A 155 -13.81 -9.83 -13.30
C ASN A 155 -13.28 -8.86 -12.23
N GLN A 156 -12.97 -9.35 -11.02
CA GLN A 156 -12.34 -8.56 -9.96
C GLN A 156 -10.80 -8.54 -10.07
N ILE A 157 -10.22 -9.53 -10.77
CA ILE A 157 -8.77 -9.66 -10.99
C ILE A 157 -8.38 -8.77 -12.18
N THR A 158 -8.41 -7.46 -11.95
CA THR A 158 -8.05 -6.45 -12.96
C THR A 158 -6.54 -6.17 -12.95
N PHE A 159 -6.03 -5.59 -14.04
CA PHE A 159 -4.65 -5.10 -14.07
C PHE A 159 -4.38 -4.11 -12.94
N LEU A 160 -5.32 -3.18 -12.66
CA LEU A 160 -5.22 -2.24 -11.55
C LEU A 160 -5.02 -2.95 -10.21
N HIS A 161 -5.83 -3.98 -9.93
CA HIS A 161 -5.76 -4.76 -8.69
C HIS A 161 -4.39 -5.45 -8.57
N LEU A 162 -3.99 -6.22 -9.59
CA LEU A 162 -2.72 -6.96 -9.56
C LEU A 162 -1.50 -6.05 -9.48
N TYR A 163 -1.48 -4.97 -10.27
CA TYR A 163 -0.41 -3.98 -10.26
C TYR A 163 -0.27 -3.35 -8.87
N HIS A 164 -1.40 -2.88 -8.30
CA HIS A 164 -1.42 -2.28 -6.97
C HIS A 164 -0.90 -3.24 -5.89
N HIS A 165 -1.48 -4.44 -5.76
CA HIS A 165 -1.06 -5.37 -4.71
C HIS A 165 0.40 -5.82 -4.83
N THR A 166 0.92 -5.95 -6.06
CA THR A 166 2.32 -6.31 -6.29
C THR A 166 3.26 -5.15 -5.93
N VAL A 167 3.00 -3.95 -6.46
CA VAL A 167 3.88 -2.80 -6.27
C VAL A 167 3.85 -2.29 -4.83
N MET A 168 2.72 -2.41 -4.12
CA MET A 168 2.62 -2.00 -2.73
C MET A 168 3.45 -2.90 -1.81
N VAL A 169 3.53 -4.20 -2.06
CA VAL A 169 4.39 -5.11 -1.28
C VAL A 169 5.87 -4.81 -1.53
N ILE A 170 6.30 -4.79 -2.79
CA ILE A 170 7.72 -4.53 -3.14
C ILE A 170 8.12 -3.13 -2.71
N GLY A 171 7.31 -2.12 -3.04
CA GLY A 171 7.57 -0.72 -2.74
C GLY A 171 7.68 -0.50 -1.23
N THR A 172 6.76 -1.04 -0.43
CA THR A 172 6.83 -0.90 1.04
C THR A 172 8.07 -1.58 1.60
N TRP A 173 8.44 -2.77 1.12
CA TRP A 173 9.65 -3.46 1.58
C TRP A 173 10.92 -2.66 1.27
N VAL A 174 11.06 -2.17 0.03
CA VAL A 174 12.21 -1.38 -0.42
C VAL A 174 12.33 -0.08 0.36
N LEU A 175 11.19 0.61 0.57
CA LEU A 175 11.16 1.85 1.35
C LEU A 175 11.51 1.61 2.81
N LEU A 176 10.96 0.56 3.44
CA LEU A 176 11.31 0.21 4.82
C LEU A 176 12.79 -0.15 4.97
N LYS A 177 13.35 -0.94 4.04
CA LYS A 177 14.71 -1.45 4.14
C LYS A 177 15.77 -0.38 3.91
N TYR A 178 15.56 0.50 2.93
CA TYR A 178 16.61 1.40 2.44
C TYR A 178 16.34 2.87 2.71
N TRP A 179 15.07 3.26 2.89
CA TRP A 179 14.66 4.66 3.06
C TRP A 179 13.50 4.82 4.04
N PRO A 180 13.61 4.29 5.28
CA PRO A 180 12.57 4.48 6.27
C PRO A 180 12.41 5.98 6.56
N SER A 181 11.17 6.45 6.48
CA SER A 181 10.86 7.87 6.62
C SER A 181 9.52 8.08 7.29
N HIS A 182 9.43 9.16 8.06
CA HIS A 182 8.19 9.66 8.65
C HIS A 182 7.10 9.91 7.59
N THR A 183 7.47 10.17 6.33
CA THR A 183 6.49 10.35 5.24
C THR A 183 5.62 9.11 5.02
N LEU A 184 6.15 7.91 5.31
CA LEU A 184 5.42 6.65 5.18
C LEU A 184 4.27 6.55 6.19
N ILE A 185 4.34 7.26 7.32
CA ILE A 185 3.31 7.29 8.35
C ILE A 185 2.03 7.93 7.82
N PHE A 186 2.13 9.06 7.12
CA PHE A 186 0.95 9.71 6.53
C PHE A 186 0.29 8.85 5.44
N ILE A 187 1.12 8.23 4.59
CA ILE A 187 0.66 7.31 3.54
C ILE A 187 -0.05 6.10 4.18
N GLY A 188 0.60 5.49 5.18
CA GLY A 188 0.07 4.35 5.93
C GLY A 188 -1.22 4.69 6.66
N PHE A 189 -1.32 5.87 7.27
CA PHE A 189 -2.53 6.35 7.95
C PHE A 189 -3.73 6.44 6.99
N LEU A 190 -3.60 7.21 5.90
CA LEU A 190 -4.70 7.40 4.96
C LEU A 190 -5.08 6.08 4.26
N ASN A 191 -4.10 5.25 3.90
CA ASN A 191 -4.37 3.96 3.29
C ASN A 191 -5.10 3.03 4.25
N SER A 192 -4.63 2.92 5.49
CA SER A 192 -5.28 2.08 6.51
C SER A 192 -6.70 2.58 6.81
N LEU A 193 -6.90 3.89 6.87
CA LEU A 193 -8.23 4.49 7.06
C LEU A 193 -9.19 4.10 5.92
N VAL A 194 -8.74 4.20 4.67
CA VAL A 194 -9.53 3.74 3.52
C VAL A 194 -9.79 2.23 3.59
N HIS A 195 -8.81 1.43 4.03
CA HIS A 195 -8.93 -0.02 4.17
C HIS A 195 -9.95 -0.41 5.25
N VAL A 196 -10.10 0.35 6.35
CA VAL A 196 -11.19 0.16 7.32
C VAL A 196 -12.55 0.17 6.61
N PHE A 197 -12.82 1.21 5.81
CA PHE A 197 -14.09 1.33 5.09
C PHE A 197 -14.23 0.28 3.99
N MET A 198 -13.16 0.00 3.26
CA MET A 198 -13.16 -0.94 2.14
C MET A 198 -13.40 -2.38 2.58
N TYR A 199 -12.70 -2.85 3.62
CA TYR A 199 -12.91 -4.20 4.16
C TYR A 199 -14.23 -4.33 4.92
N THR A 200 -14.72 -3.26 5.56
CA THR A 200 -16.09 -3.24 6.10
C THR A 200 -17.12 -3.43 4.98
N TYR A 201 -16.96 -2.72 3.85
CA TYR A 201 -17.82 -2.88 2.68
C TYR A 201 -17.77 -4.32 2.14
N TYR A 202 -16.57 -4.92 2.01
CA TYR A 202 -16.43 -6.28 1.52
C TYR A 202 -17.00 -7.34 2.47
N GLY A 203 -16.83 -7.17 3.79
CA GLY A 203 -17.45 -8.03 4.80
C GLY A 203 -18.98 -8.00 4.71
N LEU A 204 -19.57 -6.80 4.64
CA LEU A 204 -21.03 -6.64 4.48
C LEU A 204 -21.53 -7.19 3.14
N ALA A 205 -20.76 -7.01 2.06
CA ALA A 205 -21.11 -7.54 0.74
C ALA A 205 -21.06 -9.08 0.69
N ALA A 206 -20.29 -9.72 1.58
CA ALA A 206 -20.23 -11.19 1.67
C ALA A 206 -21.52 -11.80 2.24
N LEU A 207 -22.29 -11.06 3.04
CA LEU A 207 -23.55 -11.52 3.66
C LEU A 207 -24.71 -11.70 2.66
N GLY A 208 -24.47 -11.45 1.36
CA GLY A 208 -25.39 -11.75 0.29
C GLY A 208 -26.33 -10.59 -0.09
N PRO A 209 -27.31 -10.86 -0.98
CA PRO A 209 -28.12 -9.81 -1.61
C PRO A 209 -28.98 -9.01 -0.63
N ASN A 210 -29.40 -9.64 0.48
CA ASN A 210 -30.20 -9.00 1.52
C ASN A 210 -29.46 -7.84 2.20
N VAL A 211 -28.13 -7.92 2.31
CA VAL A 211 -27.31 -6.82 2.86
C VAL A 211 -26.76 -5.95 1.74
N ALA A 212 -26.38 -6.54 0.61
CA ALA A 212 -25.76 -5.83 -0.52
C ALA A 212 -26.63 -4.69 -1.08
N LYS A 213 -27.97 -4.79 -0.98
CA LYS A 213 -28.91 -3.72 -1.39
C LYS A 213 -28.72 -2.41 -0.61
N TYR A 214 -28.24 -2.48 0.63
CA TYR A 214 -27.98 -1.30 1.47
C TYR A 214 -26.61 -0.67 1.20
N LEU A 215 -25.77 -1.27 0.36
CA LEU A 215 -24.40 -0.82 0.08
C LEU A 215 -24.32 0.22 -1.05
N TRP A 216 -25.22 1.21 -1.02
CA TRP A 216 -25.30 2.31 -2.00
C TRP A 216 -24.07 3.22 -2.00
N TRP A 217 -23.30 3.22 -0.91
CA TRP A 217 -22.16 4.09 -0.70
C TRP A 217 -20.86 3.65 -1.41
N LYS A 218 -20.90 2.58 -2.22
CA LYS A 218 -19.75 2.09 -3.02
C LYS A 218 -19.04 3.20 -3.82
N LYS A 219 -19.81 4.13 -4.41
CA LYS A 219 -19.24 5.24 -5.20
C LYS A 219 -18.46 6.24 -4.34
N TYR A 220 -18.87 6.46 -3.10
CA TYR A 220 -18.18 7.35 -2.17
C TYR A 220 -16.85 6.75 -1.71
N MET A 221 -16.77 5.43 -1.59
CA MET A 221 -15.49 4.74 -1.32
C MET A 221 -14.46 4.99 -2.42
N THR A 222 -14.84 4.88 -3.70
CA THR A 222 -13.91 5.18 -4.80
C THR A 222 -13.52 6.67 -4.83
N LYS A 223 -14.43 7.59 -4.49
CA LYS A 223 -14.07 9.00 -4.32
C LYS A 223 -13.09 9.19 -3.17
N PHE A 224 -13.27 8.48 -2.07
CA PHE A 224 -12.37 8.56 -0.92
C PHE A 224 -10.96 8.07 -1.27
N GLN A 225 -10.84 6.97 -2.03
CA GLN A 225 -9.56 6.50 -2.60
C GLN A 225 -8.89 7.56 -3.50
N LEU A 226 -9.65 8.25 -4.36
CA LEU A 226 -9.12 9.31 -5.20
C LEU A 226 -8.61 10.50 -4.36
N ILE A 227 -9.37 10.91 -3.34
CA ILE A 227 -8.97 11.97 -2.41
C ILE A 227 -7.69 11.57 -1.67
N GLN A 228 -7.60 10.32 -1.20
CA GLN A 228 -6.39 9.79 -0.57
C GLN A 228 -5.15 9.99 -1.46
N PHE A 229 -5.19 9.60 -2.73
CA PHE A 229 -4.02 9.73 -3.61
C PHE A 229 -3.61 11.19 -3.82
N VAL A 230 -4.58 12.10 -3.97
CA VAL A 230 -4.30 13.55 -4.09
C VAL A 230 -3.71 14.10 -2.80
N SER A 231 -4.26 13.75 -1.64
CA SER A 231 -3.72 14.16 -0.34
C SER A 231 -2.30 13.65 -0.11
N ILE A 232 -2.00 12.40 -0.50
CA ILE A 232 -0.65 11.84 -0.45
C ILE A 232 0.31 12.63 -1.32
N ILE A 233 -0.07 12.99 -2.56
CA ILE A 233 0.78 13.78 -3.45
C ILE A 233 1.09 15.15 -2.83
N ILE A 234 0.08 15.84 -2.31
CA ILE A 234 0.24 17.17 -1.69
C ILE A 234 1.18 17.08 -0.48
N GLN A 235 0.95 16.13 0.41
CA GLN A 235 1.77 15.95 1.62
C GLN A 235 3.22 15.56 1.26
N TYR A 236 3.40 14.72 0.23
CA TYR A 236 4.72 14.31 -0.23
C TYR A 236 5.51 15.49 -0.79
N VAL A 237 4.89 16.31 -1.65
CA VAL A 237 5.49 17.53 -2.19
C VAL A 237 5.84 18.51 -1.06
N ALA A 238 4.94 18.72 -0.11
CA ALA A 238 5.20 19.59 1.04
C ALA A 238 6.39 19.09 1.87
N THR A 239 6.47 17.77 2.13
CA THR A 239 7.56 17.15 2.89
C THR A 239 8.91 17.33 2.21
N VAL A 240 8.99 17.11 0.90
CA VAL A 240 10.23 17.32 0.11
C VAL A 240 10.72 18.77 0.18
N ARG A 241 9.81 19.74 0.33
CA ARG A 241 10.15 21.17 0.37
C ARG A 241 10.52 21.68 1.77
N VAL A 242 9.97 21.08 2.82
CA VAL A 242 9.96 21.64 4.17
C VAL A 242 10.79 20.82 5.17
N SER A 243 10.96 19.51 4.94
CA SER A 243 11.64 18.64 5.89
C SER A 243 13.16 18.81 5.84
N GLU A 244 13.80 18.77 7.01
CA GLU A 244 15.26 18.74 7.19
C GLU A 244 15.89 17.44 6.67
N CYS A 245 15.11 16.36 6.54
CA CYS A 245 15.57 15.11 5.92
C CYS A 245 14.62 14.67 4.80
N PRO A 246 14.73 15.30 3.61
CA PRO A 246 13.90 14.95 2.48
C PRO A 246 14.23 13.54 1.97
N PRO A 247 13.24 12.83 1.38
CA PRO A 247 13.49 11.57 0.69
C PRO A 247 14.55 11.73 -0.40
N ALA A 248 15.36 10.69 -0.63
CA ALA A 248 16.28 10.67 -1.76
C ALA A 248 15.56 10.90 -3.09
N ARG A 249 16.22 11.58 -4.03
CA ARG A 249 15.64 11.91 -5.34
C ARG A 249 15.07 10.70 -6.07
N GLY A 250 15.79 9.57 -6.06
CA GLY A 250 15.30 8.33 -6.70
C GLY A 250 14.02 7.78 -6.05
N VAL A 251 13.95 7.83 -4.72
CA VAL A 251 12.75 7.45 -3.95
C VAL A 251 11.60 8.41 -4.24
N ALA A 252 11.87 9.71 -4.29
CA ALA A 252 10.88 10.72 -4.62
C ALA A 252 10.26 10.50 -6.00
N ILE A 253 11.10 10.29 -7.01
CA ILE A 253 10.65 9.97 -8.37
C ILE A 253 9.82 8.69 -8.37
N PHE A 254 10.30 7.61 -7.74
CA PHE A 254 9.60 6.33 -7.68
C PHE A 254 8.21 6.46 -7.03
N VAL A 255 8.12 7.07 -5.84
CA VAL A 255 6.85 7.23 -5.11
C VAL A 255 5.89 8.12 -5.88
N SER A 256 6.36 9.24 -6.45
CA SER A 256 5.53 10.14 -7.25
C SER A 256 5.02 9.46 -8.53
N CYS A 257 5.88 8.77 -9.28
CA CYS A 257 5.49 8.04 -10.48
C CYS A 257 4.48 6.93 -10.14
N ASN A 258 4.75 6.11 -9.12
CA ASN A 258 3.85 5.03 -8.75
C ASN A 258 2.47 5.54 -8.29
N THR A 259 2.44 6.58 -7.46
CA THR A 259 1.19 7.21 -7.01
C THR A 259 0.42 7.81 -8.20
N GLY A 260 1.12 8.44 -9.14
CA GLY A 260 0.53 8.96 -10.38
C GLY A 260 -0.10 7.87 -11.25
N VAL A 261 0.62 6.75 -11.46
CA VAL A 261 0.11 5.59 -12.21
C VAL A 261 -1.16 5.03 -11.55
N ILE A 262 -1.13 4.82 -10.23
CA ILE A 262 -2.30 4.31 -9.49
C ILE A 262 -3.47 5.29 -9.59
N LEU A 263 -3.23 6.59 -9.43
CA LEU A 263 -4.27 7.62 -9.56
C LEU A 263 -4.92 7.58 -10.96
N LEU A 264 -4.12 7.49 -12.02
CA LEU A 264 -4.64 7.39 -13.40
C LEU A 264 -5.47 6.12 -13.61
N LEU A 265 -5.02 4.98 -13.08
CA LEU A 265 -5.77 3.72 -13.16
C LEU A 265 -7.09 3.79 -12.39
N PHE A 266 -7.12 4.42 -11.21
CA PHE A 266 -8.35 4.63 -10.43
C PHE A 266 -9.30 5.63 -11.09
N LEU A 267 -8.78 6.70 -11.71
CA LEU A 267 -9.58 7.63 -12.49
C LEU A 267 -10.21 6.95 -13.70
N ASN A 268 -9.45 6.09 -14.40
CA ASN A 268 -9.97 5.28 -15.49
C ASN A 268 -11.07 4.33 -15.01
N PHE A 269 -10.83 3.60 -13.92
CA PHE A 269 -11.83 2.73 -13.30
C PHE A 269 -13.11 3.49 -12.90
N TYR A 270 -12.97 4.67 -12.29
CA TYR A 270 -14.10 5.51 -11.89
C TYR A 270 -14.92 5.98 -13.09
N ARG A 271 -14.25 6.47 -14.16
CA ARG A 271 -14.90 6.90 -15.40
C ARG A 271 -15.67 5.75 -16.06
N GLN A 272 -15.05 4.58 -16.18
CA GLN A 272 -15.69 3.41 -16.80
C GLN A 272 -16.86 2.89 -15.96
N SER A 273 -16.72 2.84 -14.63
CA SER A 273 -17.73 2.25 -13.74
C SER A 273 -18.93 3.16 -13.49
N TYR A 274 -18.73 4.48 -13.42
CA TYR A 274 -19.75 5.44 -12.95
C TYR A 274 -20.17 6.48 -13.98
N ASN A 275 -19.29 6.90 -14.90
CA ASN A 275 -19.65 7.93 -15.89
C ASN A 275 -20.26 7.32 -17.15
N LYS A 276 -19.75 6.18 -17.65
CA LYS A 276 -20.37 5.48 -18.79
C LYS A 276 -21.78 4.95 -18.49
N LYS A 277 -22.04 4.48 -17.25
CA LYS A 277 -23.40 4.12 -16.81
C LYS A 277 -24.37 5.31 -16.80
N ARG A 278 -23.89 6.53 -16.53
CA ARG A 278 -24.72 7.74 -16.56
C ARG A 278 -25.04 8.17 -17.99
N ALA A 279 -24.11 8.02 -18.93
CA ALA A 279 -24.37 8.29 -20.35
C ALA A 279 -25.40 7.32 -20.96
N GLY A 280 -25.37 6.03 -20.59
CA GLY A 280 -26.38 5.04 -21.03
C GLY A 280 -27.77 5.23 -20.41
N ILE A 281 -27.85 5.80 -19.21
CA ILE A 281 -29.14 6.18 -18.59
C ILE A 281 -29.68 7.46 -19.21
N ILE A 282 -28.82 8.43 -19.55
CA ILE A 282 -29.24 9.68 -20.21
C ILE A 282 -29.61 9.44 -21.69
N SER A 283 -28.97 8.49 -22.38
CA SER A 283 -29.36 8.11 -23.76
C SER A 283 -30.70 7.35 -23.83
N ASN A 284 -31.18 6.78 -22.72
CA ASN A 284 -32.51 6.19 -22.61
C ASN A 284 -33.57 7.18 -22.09
N VAL A 285 -33.18 8.44 -21.87
CA VAL A 285 -34.11 9.56 -21.62
C VAL A 285 -34.07 10.46 -22.87
N SER A 286 -34.32 9.85 -24.03
CA SER A 286 -34.85 10.56 -25.20
C SER A 286 -36.38 10.56 -25.09
N LEU A 287 -36.94 11.76 -25.12
CA LEU A 287 -38.33 12.19 -25.07
C LEU A 287 -39.45 11.15 -25.30
N PRO A 288 -40.60 11.28 -24.62
CA PRO A 288 -41.81 10.53 -24.95
C PRO A 288 -42.23 10.93 -26.38
N SER A 289 -42.01 10.04 -27.33
CA SER A 289 -42.61 10.14 -28.66
C SER A 289 -44.10 9.86 -28.52
N LEU A 290 -44.90 10.90 -28.74
CA LEU A 290 -46.30 10.79 -29.12
C LEU A 290 -46.46 9.72 -30.22
N CYS A 291 -47.25 8.69 -29.94
CA CYS A 291 -48.07 7.98 -30.92
C CYS A 291 -49.43 7.78 -30.23
N LEU A 292 -50.35 8.72 -30.37
CA LEU A 292 -51.39 8.73 -31.40
C LEU A 292 -52.05 7.35 -31.58
N GLN A 293 -53.27 7.28 -31.06
CA GLN A 293 -54.30 6.32 -31.42
C GLN A 293 -54.39 6.16 -32.94
N LYS A 294 -54.54 4.91 -33.38
CA LYS A 294 -55.44 4.61 -34.50
C LYS A 294 -56.16 3.31 -34.19
N GLU A 295 -57.46 3.46 -33.94
CA GLU A 295 -58.48 2.44 -34.14
C GLU A 295 -58.58 2.18 -35.65
N GLU A 296 -58.50 0.90 -36.03
CA GLU A 296 -59.35 0.15 -36.97
C GLU A 296 -58.72 -1.23 -37.24
#